data_AF-A0A6G7K222-F1
#
_entry.id   AF-A0A6G7K222-F1
#
_cell.length_a   1.000
_cell.length_b   1.000
_cell.length_c   1.000
_cell.angle_alpha   90.00
_cell.angle_beta   90.00
_cell.angle_gamma   90.00
#
_symmetry.space_group_name_H-M   'P 1'
#
loop_
_entity.id
_entity.type
_entity.pdbx_description
1 polymer ?
#
loop_
_entity_poly.entity_id
_entity_poly.type
_entity_poly.pdbx_seq_one_letter_code
_entity_poly.pdbx_strand_id
1 'polypeptide(L)'
;MGRDLQTRYGASERQVCFALRVSRSSFRYRSVEADDSALRLRIREISETRGHYAYSKVHVTLRRDNHKRIYRLYSEQGLYPNHVWGMDFVSDALFDGRRRFSRPGTPMDNATVESFNDRLRQECLNENWFKSLEDARCKIEAWRIHYNQRRLHSALGWITPSEFTEKSAGWQNM
;
A
#
# COMPACT_ATOMS: atom_id res chain seq x y z
N MET A 1 17.16 -25.05 -10.13
CA MET A 1 17.40 -25.14 -11.59
C MET A 1 18.88 -25.06 -11.96
N GLY A 2 19.61 -23.99 -11.65
CA GLY A 2 21.02 -23.84 -12.05
C GLY A 2 22.01 -24.92 -11.53
N ARG A 3 21.86 -25.36 -10.27
CA ARG A 3 22.71 -26.41 -9.68
C ARG A 3 22.52 -27.81 -10.29
N ASP A 4 21.33 -28.11 -10.78
CA ASP A 4 20.99 -29.39 -11.43
C ASP A 4 21.74 -29.54 -12.77
N LEU A 5 21.97 -28.42 -13.49
CA LEU A 5 22.75 -28.40 -14.73
C LEU A 5 24.25 -28.67 -14.50
N GLN A 6 24.80 -28.23 -13.36
CA GLN A 6 26.20 -28.53 -13.00
C GLN A 6 26.38 -30.03 -12.75
N THR A 7 25.44 -30.65 -12.04
CA THR A 7 25.48 -32.08 -11.72
C THR A 7 25.21 -32.96 -12.94
N ARG A 8 24.25 -32.60 -13.80
CA ARG A 8 23.88 -33.40 -14.98
C ARG A 8 24.88 -33.36 -16.12
N TYR A 9 25.55 -32.22 -16.31
CA TYR A 9 26.43 -32.00 -17.47
C TYR A 9 27.91 -31.82 -17.09
N GLY A 10 28.27 -31.98 -15.80
CA GLY A 10 29.64 -31.75 -15.33
C GLY A 10 30.14 -30.31 -15.55
N ALA A 11 29.22 -29.36 -15.76
CA ALA A 11 29.55 -28.00 -16.15
C ALA A 11 29.94 -27.13 -14.95
N SER A 12 30.99 -26.33 -15.10
CA SER A 12 31.42 -25.36 -14.09
C SER A 12 30.38 -24.24 -13.91
N GLU A 13 30.38 -23.61 -12.73
CA GLU A 13 29.48 -22.48 -12.43
C GLU A 13 29.57 -21.37 -13.48
N ARG A 14 30.77 -21.11 -14.00
CA ARG A 14 31.00 -20.13 -15.07
C ARG A 14 30.29 -20.50 -16.36
N GLN A 15 30.40 -21.76 -16.80
CA GLN A 15 29.77 -22.22 -18.03
C GLN A 15 28.24 -22.15 -17.92
N VAL A 16 27.69 -22.54 -16.77
CA VAL A 16 26.25 -22.46 -16.53
C VAL A 16 25.76 -21.01 -16.45
N CYS A 17 26.46 -20.12 -15.73
CA CYS A 17 26.10 -18.70 -15.65
C CYS A 17 26.18 -18.02 -17.02
N PHE A 18 27.18 -18.37 -17.83
CA PHE A 18 27.33 -17.86 -19.20
C PHE A 18 26.18 -18.33 -20.10
N ALA A 19 25.87 -19.63 -20.08
CA ALA A 19 24.78 -20.21 -20.87
C ALA A 19 23.40 -19.64 -20.48
N LEU A 20 23.17 -19.43 -19.19
CA LEU A 20 21.92 -18.88 -18.66
C LEU A 20 21.86 -17.35 -18.69
N ARG A 21 22.95 -16.66 -19.07
CA ARG A 21 23.08 -15.18 -19.03
C ARG A 21 22.70 -14.57 -17.68
N VAL A 22 23.00 -15.26 -16.58
CA VAL A 22 22.77 -14.76 -15.22
C VAL A 22 24.09 -14.41 -14.56
N SER A 23 24.06 -13.41 -13.69
CA SER A 23 25.22 -13.09 -12.87
C SER A 23 25.50 -14.23 -11.87
N ARG A 24 26.77 -14.42 -11.51
CA ARG A 24 27.17 -15.39 -10.48
C ARG A 24 26.55 -15.09 -9.12
N SER A 25 26.30 -13.82 -8.79
CA SER A 25 25.62 -13.42 -7.55
C SER A 25 24.18 -13.89 -7.53
N SER A 26 23.43 -13.70 -8.62
CA SER A 26 22.07 -14.23 -8.76
C SER A 26 22.05 -15.76 -8.81
N PHE A 27 23.05 -16.39 -9.43
CA PHE A 27 23.18 -17.86 -9.47
C PHE A 27 23.44 -18.49 -8.09
N ARG A 28 24.26 -17.82 -7.26
CA ARG A 28 24.57 -18.24 -5.89
C ARG A 28 23.51 -17.85 -4.88
N TYR A 29 22.63 -16.90 -5.21
CA TYR A 29 21.56 -16.45 -4.34
C TYR A 29 20.70 -17.63 -3.91
N ARG A 30 20.58 -17.81 -2.60
CA ARG A 30 19.68 -18.75 -1.98
C ARG A 30 18.77 -17.93 -1.08
N SER A 31 17.48 -17.92 -1.36
CA SER A 31 16.51 -17.36 -0.43
C SER A 31 16.58 -18.19 0.85
N VAL A 32 17.01 -17.55 1.93
CA VAL A 32 16.90 -18.11 3.28
C VAL A 32 15.59 -17.59 3.84
N GLU A 33 14.69 -18.49 4.22
CA GLU A 33 13.53 -18.09 5.00
C GLU A 33 14.04 -17.68 6.38
N ALA A 34 13.92 -16.40 6.70
CA ALA A 34 14.22 -15.93 8.04
C ALA A 34 13.16 -16.48 8.99
N ASP A 35 13.57 -16.84 10.22
CA ASP A 35 12.60 -17.12 11.28
C ASP A 35 11.84 -15.83 11.62
N ASP A 36 10.65 -15.70 11.04
CA ASP A 36 9.75 -14.56 11.22
C ASP A 36 8.88 -14.73 12.49
N SER A 37 9.05 -15.79 13.28
CA SER A 37 8.16 -16.13 14.41
C SER A 37 8.12 -15.03 15.48
N ALA A 38 9.29 -14.52 15.90
CA ALA A 38 9.37 -13.45 16.88
C ALA A 38 8.74 -12.14 16.38
N LEU A 39 8.95 -11.81 15.10
CA LEU A 39 8.37 -10.62 14.48
C LEU A 39 6.85 -10.76 14.32
N ARG A 40 6.36 -11.96 13.97
CA ARG A 40 4.92 -12.25 13.91
C ARG A 40 4.26 -12.09 15.28
N LEU A 41 4.87 -12.63 16.34
CA LEU A 41 4.39 -12.46 17.71
C LEU A 41 4.35 -11.00 18.11
N ARG A 42 5.41 -10.22 17.80
CA ARG A 42 5.43 -8.80 18.14
C ARG A 42 4.39 -7.98 17.37
N ILE A 43 4.19 -8.28 16.08
CA ILE A 43 3.12 -7.68 15.29
C ILE A 43 1.75 -7.97 15.92
N ARG A 44 1.53 -9.22 16.33
CA ARG A 44 0.29 -9.65 16.98
C ARG A 44 0.06 -8.90 18.28
N GLU A 45 1.05 -8.87 19.17
CA GLU A 45 0.98 -8.18 20.45
C GLU A 45 0.65 -6.69 20.31
N ILE A 46 1.30 -5.99 19.36
CA ILE A 46 1.01 -4.58 19.07
C ILE A 46 -0.43 -4.40 18.57
N SER A 47 -0.86 -5.29 17.68
CA SER A 47 -2.19 -5.22 17.07
C SER A 47 -3.29 -5.56 18.07
N GLU A 48 -3.07 -6.51 18.96
CA GLU A 48 -3.99 -6.87 20.05
C GLU A 48 -4.10 -5.75 21.09
N THR A 49 -2.97 -5.19 21.51
CA THR A 49 -2.93 -4.09 22.48
C THR A 49 -3.55 -2.82 21.90
N ARG A 50 -3.40 -2.62 20.60
CA ARG A 50 -3.81 -1.42 19.89
C ARG A 50 -4.59 -1.81 18.64
N GLY A 51 -5.78 -2.39 18.83
CA GLY A 51 -6.66 -2.82 17.74
C GLY A 51 -6.67 -1.82 16.59
N HIS A 52 -6.84 -0.53 16.90
CA HIS A 52 -6.83 0.59 15.97
C HIS A 52 -5.62 0.78 15.04
N TYR A 53 -4.51 0.08 15.24
CA TYR A 53 -3.31 0.28 14.45
C TYR A 53 -3.35 -0.48 13.11
N ALA A 54 -3.37 0.27 12.02
CA ALA A 54 -3.04 -0.25 10.69
C ALA A 54 -1.54 -0.58 10.58
N TYR A 55 -1.16 -1.36 9.55
CA TYR A 55 0.23 -1.81 9.35
C TYR A 55 1.26 -0.67 9.39
N SER A 56 0.92 0.53 8.93
CA SER A 56 1.80 1.72 8.96
C SER A 56 2.16 2.13 10.39
N LYS A 57 1.20 2.09 11.33
CA LYS A 57 1.43 2.41 12.75
C LYS A 57 2.20 1.29 13.43
N VAL A 58 1.94 0.03 13.07
CA VAL A 58 2.72 -1.13 13.53
C VAL A 58 4.17 -1.00 13.05
N HIS A 59 4.40 -0.65 11.80
CA HIS A 59 5.73 -0.39 11.24
C HIS A 59 6.47 0.74 11.97
N VAL A 60 5.80 1.88 12.18
CA VAL A 60 6.36 3.02 12.94
C VAL A 60 6.67 2.62 14.38
N THR A 61 5.96 1.66 14.96
CA THR A 61 6.23 1.14 16.30
C THR A 61 7.42 0.17 16.31
N LEU A 62 7.60 -0.60 15.23
CA LEU A 62 8.66 -1.60 15.10
C LEU A 62 10.02 -0.99 14.70
N ARG A 63 10.07 0.19 14.07
CA ARG A 63 11.21 1.09 13.70
C ARG A 63 12.48 0.48 13.07
N ARG A 64 12.69 -0.83 13.10
CA ARG A 64 13.94 -1.53 12.73
C ARG A 64 13.77 -2.52 11.59
N ASP A 65 12.55 -2.76 11.14
CA ASP A 65 12.24 -3.73 10.09
C ASP A 65 11.76 -3.07 8.80
N ASN A 66 11.93 -3.78 7.69
CA ASN A 66 11.52 -3.32 6.37
C ASN A 66 9.99 -3.23 6.27
N HIS A 67 9.47 -2.08 5.84
CA HIS A 67 8.02 -1.85 5.68
C HIS A 67 7.32 -2.92 4.83
N LYS A 68 7.97 -3.44 3.77
CA LYS A 68 7.41 -4.49 2.91
C LYS A 68 7.34 -5.84 3.62
N ARG A 69 8.34 -6.16 4.45
CA ARG A 69 8.35 -7.38 5.26
C ARG A 69 7.24 -7.33 6.31
N ILE A 70 7.12 -6.21 7.03
CA ILE A 70 6.06 -6.01 8.02
C ILE A 70 4.68 -6.09 7.35
N TYR A 71 4.47 -5.41 6.23
CA TYR A 71 3.20 -5.47 5.50
C TYR A 71 2.81 -6.91 5.14
N ARG A 72 3.77 -7.69 4.60
CA ARG A 72 3.55 -9.10 4.23
C ARG A 72 3.12 -9.92 5.44
N LEU A 73 3.90 -9.87 6.53
CA LEU A 73 3.65 -10.64 7.75
C LEU A 73 2.38 -10.20 8.48
N TYR A 74 2.05 -8.90 8.44
CA TYR A 74 0.82 -8.35 8.99
C TYR A 74 -0.41 -8.84 8.21
N SER A 75 -0.33 -8.85 6.88
CA SER A 75 -1.41 -9.32 6.01
C SER A 75 -1.63 -10.83 6.12
N GLU A 76 -0.54 -11.62 6.19
CA GLU A 76 -0.59 -13.08 6.39
C GLU A 76 -1.30 -13.49 7.70
N GLN A 77 -1.29 -12.64 8.73
CA GLN A 77 -1.90 -12.98 10.01
C GLN A 77 -3.42 -12.85 10.02
N GLY A 78 -4.02 -11.99 9.19
CA GLY A 78 -5.47 -11.95 8.95
C GLY A 78 -6.41 -11.82 10.17
N LEU A 79 -5.91 -11.34 11.33
CA LEU A 79 -6.63 -11.38 12.61
C LEU A 79 -7.71 -10.28 12.75
N TYR A 80 -7.57 -9.15 12.05
CA TYR A 80 -8.48 -8.00 12.16
C TYR A 80 -8.88 -7.49 10.77
N PRO A 81 -10.00 -6.74 10.63
CA PRO A 81 -10.39 -6.14 9.37
C PRO A 81 -9.25 -5.34 8.73
N ASN A 82 -8.50 -4.59 9.52
CA ASN A 82 -7.35 -3.82 9.03
C ASN A 82 -6.16 -4.69 8.55
N HIS A 83 -6.10 -5.97 8.96
CA HIS A 83 -5.05 -6.95 8.62
C HIS A 83 -5.38 -7.69 7.33
N VAL A 84 -6.63 -8.14 7.18
CA VAL A 84 -7.09 -8.82 5.96
C VAL A 84 -7.31 -7.82 4.83
N TRP A 85 -7.80 -6.64 5.19
CA TRP A 85 -8.10 -5.54 4.28
C TRP A 85 -6.95 -4.55 4.46
N GLY A 86 -5.88 -4.73 3.70
CA GLY A 86 -4.82 -3.72 3.65
C GLY A 86 -5.43 -2.34 3.39
N MET A 87 -4.91 -1.29 4.01
CA MET A 87 -5.44 0.08 3.87
C MET A 87 -5.64 0.48 2.40
N ASP A 88 -4.73 0.01 1.57
CA ASP A 88 -4.71 0.13 0.12
C ASP A 88 -5.93 -0.55 -0.53
N PHE A 89 -6.32 -1.75 -0.07
CA PHE A 89 -7.53 -2.43 -0.50
C PHE A 89 -8.80 -1.72 -0.02
N VAL A 90 -8.85 -1.22 1.22
CA VAL A 90 -10.00 -0.45 1.71
C VAL A 90 -10.20 0.82 0.87
N SER A 91 -9.11 1.50 0.53
CA SER A 91 -9.12 2.65 -0.39
C SER A 91 -9.61 2.27 -1.80
N ASP A 92 -9.04 1.21 -2.38
CA ASP A 92 -9.38 0.75 -3.74
C ASP A 92 -10.81 0.22 -3.85
N ALA A 93 -11.26 -0.56 -2.86
CA ALA A 93 -12.57 -1.23 -2.85
C ALA A 93 -13.73 -0.26 -2.59
N LEU A 94 -13.52 0.80 -1.82
CA LEU A 94 -14.57 1.74 -1.45
C LEU A 94 -14.82 2.84 -2.48
N PHE A 95 -13.86 3.14 -3.35
CA PHE A 95 -14.00 4.22 -4.34
C PHE A 95 -14.56 3.74 -5.70
N ASP A 96 -14.07 2.64 -6.25
CA ASP A 96 -14.64 2.04 -7.47
C ASP A 96 -14.36 0.52 -7.67
N GLY A 97 -13.61 -0.11 -6.75
CA GLY A 97 -13.20 -1.51 -6.85
C GLY A 97 -12.19 -1.78 -7.98
N ARG A 98 -11.68 -0.73 -8.66
CA ARG A 98 -10.78 -0.86 -9.80
C ARG A 98 -9.41 -0.30 -9.45
N ARG A 99 -8.40 -1.18 -9.43
CA ARG A 99 -7.00 -0.74 -9.51
C ARG A 99 -6.77 -0.06 -10.86
N ARG A 100 -6.79 1.27 -10.87
CA ARG A 100 -6.42 2.05 -12.05
C ARG A 100 -4.89 2.10 -12.13
N PHE A 101 -4.33 1.19 -12.91
CA PHE A 101 -2.94 1.31 -13.30
C PHE A 101 -2.79 2.50 -14.23
N SER A 102 -1.82 3.38 -13.94
CA SER A 102 -1.39 4.41 -14.89
C SER A 102 -1.03 3.76 -16.21
N ARG A 103 -1.30 4.47 -17.32
CA ARG A 103 -0.83 4.01 -18.63
C ARG A 103 0.70 3.93 -18.60
N PRO A 104 1.31 2.88 -19.19
CA PRO A 104 2.77 2.81 -19.27
C PRO A 104 3.32 4.08 -19.94
N GLY A 105 4.22 4.79 -19.25
CA GLY A 105 4.90 5.98 -19.79
C GLY A 105 4.36 7.35 -19.35
N THR A 106 3.26 7.43 -18.57
CA THR A 106 2.76 8.72 -18.03
C THR A 106 2.71 8.72 -16.50
N PRO A 107 3.87 8.81 -15.82
CA PRO A 107 3.92 8.81 -14.35
C PRO A 107 3.20 10.01 -13.71
N MET A 108 3.07 11.13 -14.43
CA MET A 108 2.45 12.36 -13.91
C MET A 108 0.93 12.31 -13.84
N ASP A 109 0.27 11.45 -14.63
CA ASP A 109 -1.20 11.34 -14.64
C ASP A 109 -1.76 10.84 -13.30
N ASN A 110 -0.93 10.14 -12.51
CA ASN A 110 -1.32 9.61 -11.22
C ASN A 110 -0.95 10.53 -10.05
N ALA A 111 -0.18 11.60 -10.27
CA ALA A 111 0.35 12.43 -9.19
C ALA A 111 -0.77 13.10 -8.34
N THR A 112 -1.86 13.52 -8.99
CA THR A 112 -3.04 14.08 -8.29
C THR A 112 -3.79 13.02 -7.49
N VAL A 113 -3.96 11.83 -8.05
CA VAL A 113 -4.61 10.69 -7.38
C VAL A 113 -3.74 10.17 -6.22
N GLU A 114 -2.43 10.12 -6.39
CA GLU A 114 -1.47 9.74 -5.35
C GLU A 114 -1.49 10.73 -4.19
N SER A 115 -1.42 12.03 -4.47
CA SER A 115 -1.50 13.07 -3.43
C SER A 115 -2.84 13.06 -2.69
N PHE A 116 -3.95 12.80 -3.38
CA PHE A 116 -5.27 12.60 -2.75
C PHE A 116 -5.28 11.35 -1.86
N ASN A 117 -4.81 10.21 -2.38
CA ASN A 117 -4.79 8.93 -1.68
C ASN A 117 -3.90 8.98 -0.43
N ASP A 118 -2.76 9.65 -0.51
CA ASP A 118 -1.89 9.89 0.64
C ASP A 118 -2.57 10.72 1.72
N ARG A 119 -3.36 11.73 1.32
CA ARG A 119 -4.14 12.57 2.24
C ARG A 119 -5.26 11.78 2.92
N LEU A 120 -6.02 10.99 2.15
CA LEU A 120 -7.05 10.08 2.66
C LEU A 120 -6.44 9.09 3.65
N ARG A 121 -5.27 8.52 3.33
CA ARG A 121 -4.53 7.62 4.22
C ARG A 121 -4.14 8.31 5.51
N GLN A 122 -3.53 9.50 5.44
CA GLN A 122 -3.00 10.19 6.61
C GLN A 122 -4.10 10.70 7.55
N GLU A 123 -5.14 11.32 7.01
CA GLU A 123 -6.13 12.08 7.81
C GLU A 123 -7.40 11.28 8.11
N CYS A 124 -7.75 10.30 7.29
CA CYS A 124 -8.92 9.45 7.53
C CYS A 124 -8.49 8.07 8.02
N LEU A 125 -7.79 7.32 7.18
CA LEU A 125 -7.60 5.88 7.41
C LEU A 125 -6.61 5.58 8.55
N ASN A 126 -5.58 6.41 8.72
CA ASN A 126 -4.58 6.24 9.80
C ASN A 126 -5.06 6.72 11.17
N GLU A 127 -6.07 7.58 11.22
CA GLU A 127 -6.62 8.12 12.47
C GLU A 127 -7.82 7.33 12.99
N ASN A 128 -8.48 6.57 12.11
CA ASN A 128 -9.73 5.88 12.44
C ASN A 128 -9.55 4.37 12.64
N TRP A 129 -10.13 3.85 13.73
CA TRP A 129 -10.37 2.41 13.92
C TRP A 129 -11.68 2.03 13.27
N PHE A 130 -11.69 0.97 12.45
CA PHE A 130 -12.92 0.45 11.86
C PHE A 130 -13.39 -0.77 12.65
N LYS A 131 -14.55 -0.63 13.30
CA LYS A 131 -15.19 -1.75 14.02
C LYS A 131 -15.87 -2.73 13.05
N SER A 132 -16.26 -2.25 11.88
CA SER A 132 -16.93 -3.01 10.82
C SER A 132 -16.76 -2.30 9.47
N LEU A 133 -17.14 -2.97 8.37
CA LEU A 133 -17.19 -2.35 7.04
C LEU A 133 -18.15 -1.17 6.99
N GLU A 134 -19.27 -1.24 7.72
CA GLU A 134 -20.25 -0.16 7.80
C GLU A 134 -19.65 1.09 8.46
N ASP A 135 -18.92 0.90 9.57
CA ASP A 135 -18.21 1.97 10.26
C ASP A 135 -17.12 2.59 9.36
N ALA A 136 -16.43 1.77 8.55
CA ALA A 136 -15.48 2.26 7.56
C ALA A 136 -16.15 3.14 6.49
N ARG A 137 -17.27 2.68 5.93
CA ARG A 137 -18.04 3.45 4.93
C ARG A 137 -18.50 4.78 5.50
N CYS A 138 -19.09 4.79 6.68
CA CYS A 138 -19.56 6.02 7.33
C CYS A 138 -18.43 7.03 7.56
N LYS A 139 -17.28 6.58 8.07
CA LYS A 139 -16.13 7.46 8.36
C LYS A 139 -15.48 8.02 7.10
N ILE A 140 -15.35 7.18 6.07
CA ILE A 140 -14.78 7.59 4.79
C ILE A 140 -15.71 8.55 4.07
N GLU A 141 -17.03 8.31 4.12
CA GLU A 141 -18.02 9.21 3.56
C GLU A 141 -18.02 10.57 4.28
N ALA A 142 -17.97 10.56 5.61
CA ALA A 142 -17.86 11.79 6.39
C ALA A 142 -16.59 12.58 6.04
N TRP A 143 -15.46 11.89 5.87
CA TRP A 143 -14.21 12.52 5.42
C TRP A 143 -14.31 13.06 3.99
N ARG A 144 -14.94 12.31 3.06
CA ARG A 144 -15.15 12.73 1.66
C ARG A 144 -15.97 14.02 1.60
N ILE A 145 -17.07 14.08 2.36
CA ILE A 145 -17.92 15.28 2.46
C ILE A 145 -17.09 16.44 3.01
N HIS A 146 -16.34 16.23 4.09
CA HIS A 146 -15.47 17.26 4.67
C HIS A 146 -14.41 17.76 3.68
N TYR A 147 -13.74 16.85 2.97
CA TYR A 147 -12.73 17.18 1.96
C TYR A 147 -13.32 18.04 0.85
N ASN A 148 -14.46 17.64 0.28
CA ASN A 148 -15.06 18.34 -0.84
C ASN A 148 -15.68 19.69 -0.45
N GLN A 149 -16.22 19.82 0.76
CA GLN A 149 -17.00 20.99 1.17
C GLN A 149 -16.25 22.00 2.04
N ARG A 150 -15.17 21.60 2.72
CA ARG A 150 -14.50 22.47 3.71
C ARG A 150 -13.01 22.64 3.48
N ARG A 151 -12.39 21.81 2.65
CA ARG A 151 -10.94 21.84 2.47
C ARG A 151 -10.55 22.83 1.39
N LEU A 152 -9.74 23.80 1.75
CA LEU A 152 -9.16 24.74 0.80
C LEU A 152 -7.91 24.13 0.16
N HIS A 153 -7.81 24.23 -1.18
CA HIS A 153 -6.67 23.73 -1.93
C HIS A 153 -5.87 24.88 -2.54
N SER A 154 -4.58 24.97 -2.21
CA SER A 154 -3.68 25.94 -2.83
C SER A 154 -3.63 25.80 -4.36
N ALA A 155 -3.67 24.58 -4.87
CA ALA A 155 -3.73 24.27 -6.31
C ALA A 155 -5.02 24.75 -7.00
N LEU A 156 -6.10 24.95 -6.25
CA LEU A 156 -7.38 25.46 -6.76
C LEU A 156 -7.56 26.97 -6.48
N GLY A 157 -6.53 27.65 -5.97
CA GLY A 157 -6.65 29.06 -5.58
C GLY A 157 -7.37 29.26 -4.25
N TRP A 158 -7.19 28.34 -3.31
CA TRP A 158 -7.76 28.37 -1.95
C TRP A 158 -9.29 28.32 -1.89
N ILE A 159 -9.91 27.64 -2.85
CA ILE A 159 -11.32 27.29 -2.82
C ILE A 159 -11.48 25.78 -2.59
N THR A 160 -12.68 25.38 -2.23
CA THR A 160 -13.03 23.97 -2.03
C THR A 160 -13.24 23.25 -3.36
N PRO A 161 -13.07 21.91 -3.41
CA PRO A 161 -13.36 21.15 -4.62
C PRO A 161 -14.79 21.35 -5.12
N SER A 162 -15.79 21.42 -4.22
CA SER A 162 -17.17 21.70 -4.59
C SER A 162 -17.34 23.07 -5.26
N GLU A 163 -16.80 24.14 -4.66
CA GLU A 163 -16.84 25.49 -5.25
C GLU A 163 -16.12 25.55 -6.59
N PHE A 164 -15.01 24.82 -6.75
CA PHE A 164 -14.32 24.72 -8.03
C PHE A 164 -15.19 24.05 -9.10
N THR A 165 -15.90 22.96 -8.76
CA THR A 165 -16.82 22.30 -9.71
C THR A 165 -17.99 23.19 -10.09
N GLU A 166 -18.57 23.95 -9.14
CA GLU A 166 -19.64 24.90 -9.40
C GLU A 166 -19.19 26.04 -10.33
N LYS A 167 -18.00 26.61 -10.09
CA LYS A 167 -17.42 27.64 -10.97
C LYS A 167 -17.11 27.09 -12.36
N SER A 168 -16.59 25.87 -12.45
CA SER A 168 -16.25 25.23 -13.73
C SER A 168 -17.50 24.88 -14.56
N ALA A 169 -18.58 24.44 -13.90
CA ALA A 169 -19.87 24.21 -14.54
C ALA A 169 -20.52 25.52 -15.04
N GLY A 170 -20.27 26.64 -14.36
CA GLY A 170 -20.67 27.98 -14.84
C GLY A 170 -19.96 28.43 -16.12
N TRP A 171 -18.73 27.97 -16.37
CA TRP A 171 -17.95 28.31 -17.57
C TRP A 171 -18.27 27.42 -18.79
N GLN A 172 -18.83 26.23 -18.59
CA GLN A 172 -19.27 25.35 -19.69
C GLN A 172 -20.64 25.72 -20.26
N ASN A 173 -21.38 26.61 -19.60
CA ASN A 173 -22.71 27.07 -20.01
C ASN A 173 -22.70 28.49 -20.60
N MET A 174 -21.54 28.98 -21.07
CA MET A 174 -21.35 30.30 -21.68
C MET A 174 -20.68 30.18 -23.06
#